data_AF-A0A3M1XLT2-F1
#
_entry.id   AF-A0A3M1XLT2-F1
#
_cell.length_a   1.000
_cell.length_b   1.000
_cell.length_c   1.000
_cell.angle_alpha   90.00
_cell.angle_beta   90.00
_cell.angle_gamma   90.00
#
_symmetry.space_group_name_H-M   'P 1'
#
loop_
_entity.id
_entity.type
_entity.pdbx_description
1 polymer ?
#
loop_
_entity_poly.entity_id
_entity_poly.type
_entity_poly.pdbx_seq_one_letter_code
_entity_poly.pdbx_strand_id
1 'polypeptide(L)' 'MKKWVLVCGWLVLLAFHQTLLAQGSQNTTLVGRWPGGICTSVYASDAIAYVGNGAALDILDISNPALPV' A
#
# COMPACT_ATOMS: atom_id res chain seq x y z
N MET A 1 43.38 13.59 -12.66
CA MET A 1 42.45 13.97 -11.56
C MET A 1 40.97 14.00 -11.97
N LYS A 2 40.62 14.30 -13.23
CA LYS A 2 39.22 14.45 -13.68
C LYS A 2 38.40 13.15 -13.77
N LYS A 3 39.05 11.99 -14.04
CA LYS A 3 38.37 10.67 -14.15
C LYS A 3 37.78 10.19 -12.83
N TRP A 4 38.43 10.50 -11.70
CA TRP A 4 37.99 10.08 -10.37
C TRP A 4 36.76 10.86 -9.88
N VAL A 5 36.60 12.12 -10.31
CA VAL A 5 35.41 12.94 -10.00
C VAL A 5 34.16 12.36 -10.66
N LEU A 6 34.28 11.88 -11.91
CA LEU A 6 33.18 11.23 -12.63
C LEU A 6 32.81 9.87 -12.02
N VAL A 7 33.80 9.11 -11.56
CA VAL A 7 33.59 7.82 -10.88
C VAL A 7 32.89 8.02 -9.53
N CYS A 8 33.32 9.01 -8.73
CA CYS A 8 32.62 9.36 -7.49
C CYS A 8 31.18 9.86 -7.76
N GLY A 9 30.99 10.66 -8.81
CA GLY A 9 29.65 11.11 -9.21
C GLY A 9 28.72 9.97 -9.63
N TRP A 10 29.24 8.99 -10.37
CA TRP A 10 28.50 7.78 -10.77
C TRP A 10 28.16 6.88 -9.58
N LEU A 11 29.08 6.72 -8.63
CA LEU A 11 28.85 5.95 -7.41
C LEU A 11 27.80 6.61 -6.50
N VAL A 12 27.77 7.95 -6.44
CA VAL A 12 26.73 8.70 -5.70
C VAL A 12 25.37 8.55 -6.38
N LEU A 13 25.31 8.60 -7.71
CA LEU A 13 24.06 8.38 -8.46
C LEU A 13 23.52 6.95 -8.31
N LEU A 14 24.40 5.94 -8.29
CA LEU A 14 24.02 4.54 -8.03
C LEU A 14 23.48 4.32 -6.60
N ALA A 15 23.95 5.09 -5.61
CA ALA A 15 23.45 5.03 -4.23
C ALA A 15 22.05 5.64 -4.04
N PHE A 16 21.56 6.43 -5.02
CA PHE A 16 20.23 7.03 -5.02
C PHE A 16 19.15 6.18 -5.71
N HIS A 17 19.49 4.99 -6.21
CA HIS A 17 18.49 4.04 -6.67
C HIS A 17 17.81 3.37 -5.47
N GLN A 18 16.81 4.07 -4.91
CA GLN A 18 15.82 3.41 -4.06
C GLN A 18 15.07 2.40 -4.91
N THR A 19 15.34 1.13 -4.65
CA THR A 19 14.53 0.03 -5.16
C THR A 19 13.10 0.22 -4.64
N LEU A 20 12.11 0.26 -5.54
CA LEU A 20 10.69 0.18 -5.19
C LEU A 20 10.41 -1.21 -4.59
N LEU A 21 10.85 -1.44 -3.37
CA LEU A 21 10.26 -2.46 -2.52
C LEU A 21 9.11 -1.79 -1.79
N ALA A 22 7.97 -2.47 -1.69
CA ALA A 22 6.80 -1.98 -0.98
C ALA A 22 7.25 -1.31 0.33
N GLN A 23 7.04 0.01 0.43
CA GLN A 23 7.51 0.79 1.56
C GLN A 23 6.87 0.19 2.81
N GLY A 24 7.69 -0.44 3.66
CA GLY A 24 7.24 -0.94 4.95
C GLY A 24 6.52 0.19 5.67
N SER A 25 5.29 -0.07 6.10
CA SER A 25 4.47 0.97 6.71
C SER A 25 5.20 1.56 7.91
N GLN A 26 5.39 2.89 7.90
CA GLN A 26 6.29 3.56 8.84
C GLN A 26 5.70 3.71 10.25
N ASN A 27 4.41 3.40 10.46
CA ASN A 27 3.77 3.31 11.79
C ASN A 27 2.30 2.80 11.69
N THR A 28 2.00 1.76 10.91
CA THR A 28 0.65 1.18 10.91
C THR A 28 0.68 -0.28 11.33
N THR A 29 -0.41 -0.70 11.99
CA THR A 29 -0.64 -2.10 12.36
C THR A 29 -1.93 -2.58 11.69
N LEU A 30 -1.99 -3.86 11.36
CA LEU A 30 -3.21 -4.49 10.86
C LEU A 30 -4.20 -4.65 12.02
N VAL A 31 -5.37 -4.04 11.90
CA VAL A 31 -6.44 -4.11 12.92
C VAL A 31 -7.52 -5.13 12.61
N GLY A 32 -7.73 -5.47 11.33
CA GLY A 32 -8.77 -6.38 10.88
C GLY A 32 -8.60 -6.73 9.41
N ARG A 33 -9.29 -7.79 8.96
CA ARG A 33 -9.24 -8.25 7.56
C ARG A 33 -10.60 -8.78 7.14
N TRP A 34 -11.09 -8.34 5.98
CA TRP A 34 -12.25 -8.94 5.34
C TRP A 34 -11.86 -10.25 4.63
N PRO A 35 -12.54 -11.39 4.91
CA PRO A 35 -12.18 -12.68 4.33
C PRO A 35 -12.83 -12.95 2.95
N GLY A 36 -13.66 -12.05 2.44
CA GLY A 36 -14.48 -12.30 1.24
C GLY A 36 -13.75 -12.10 -0.09
N GLY A 37 -13.49 -13.21 -0.79
CA GLY A 37 -13.25 -13.25 -2.24
C GLY A 37 -12.11 -12.38 -2.77
N ILE A 38 -12.13 -12.13 -4.09
CA ILE A 38 -11.12 -11.30 -4.76
C ILE A 38 -11.62 -9.85 -4.71
N CYS A 39 -11.04 -9.05 -3.83
CA CYS A 39 -11.29 -7.61 -3.74
C CYS A 39 -10.58 -6.88 -4.90
N THR A 40 -11.33 -6.55 -5.96
CA THR A 40 -10.76 -5.88 -7.16
C THR A 40 -10.78 -4.37 -7.07
N SER A 41 -11.67 -3.81 -6.26
CA SER A 41 -11.82 -2.36 -6.04
C SER A 41 -12.38 -2.07 -4.66
N VAL A 42 -12.07 -0.89 -4.11
CA VAL A 42 -12.56 -0.42 -2.82
C VAL A 42 -12.85 1.07 -2.87
N TYR A 43 -13.95 1.48 -2.25
CA TYR A 43 -14.28 2.87 -1.92
C TYR A 43 -14.80 2.93 -0.48
N ALA A 44 -14.48 3.98 0.26
CA ALA A 44 -14.96 4.16 1.63
C ALA A 44 -15.44 5.60 1.85
N SER A 45 -16.57 5.75 2.53
CA SER A 45 -17.12 7.03 2.98
C SER A 45 -17.67 6.85 4.38
N ASP A 46 -17.28 7.73 5.31
CA ASP A 46 -17.64 7.65 6.72
C ASP A 46 -17.31 6.28 7.33
N ALA A 47 -18.31 5.58 7.84
CA ALA A 47 -18.21 4.24 8.40
C ALA A 47 -18.64 3.14 7.42
N ILE A 48 -18.78 3.43 6.12
CA ILE A 48 -19.22 2.44 5.12
C ILE A 48 -18.11 2.20 4.09
N ALA A 49 -17.78 0.93 3.88
CA ALA A 49 -16.90 0.47 2.81
C ALA A 49 -17.68 -0.27 1.72
N TYR A 50 -17.28 -0.04 0.48
CA TYR A 50 -17.84 -0.65 -0.73
C TYR A 50 -16.73 -1.44 -1.40
N VAL A 51 -16.88 -2.76 -1.48
CA VAL A 51 -15.85 -3.68 -1.98
C VAL A 51 -16.36 -4.40 -3.22
N GLY A 52 -15.70 -4.17 -4.35
CA GLY A 52 -15.96 -4.94 -5.57
C GLY A 52 -15.38 -6.34 -5.44
N ASN A 53 -16.26 -7.35 -5.42
CA ASN A 53 -15.92 -8.76 -5.26
C ASN A 53 -16.36 -9.55 -6.51
N GLY A 54 -15.59 -9.42 -7.59
CA GLY A 54 -15.94 -9.99 -8.89
C GLY A 54 -17.23 -9.39 -9.46
N ALA A 55 -18.30 -10.18 -9.50
CA ALA A 55 -19.62 -9.76 -9.98
C ALA A 55 -20.56 -9.23 -8.87
N ALA A 56 -20.10 -9.24 -7.62
CA ALA A 56 -20.85 -8.75 -6.47
C ALA A 56 -20.25 -7.46 -5.89
N LEU A 57 -21.09 -6.71 -5.19
CA LEU A 57 -20.71 -5.57 -4.38
C LEU A 57 -21.00 -5.89 -2.92
N ASP A 58 -19.95 -5.97 -2.11
CA ASP A 58 -20.07 -6.09 -0.66
C ASP A 58 -20.09 -4.67 -0.06
N ILE A 59 -21.09 -4.39 0.79
CA ILE A 59 -21.22 -3.12 1.51
C ILE A 59 -21.07 -3.44 2.99
N LEU A 60 -20.08 -2.82 3.63
CA LEU A 60 -19.68 -3.13 5.00
C LEU A 60 -19.80 -1.92 5.90
N ASP A 61 -20.32 -2.12 7.11
CA ASP A 61 -20.13 -1.19 8.22
C ASP A 61 -18.75 -1.44 8.84
N ILE A 62 -17.90 -0.42 8.76
CA ILE A 62 -16.52 -0.40 9.28
C ILE A 62 -16.37 0.49 10.51
N SER A 63 -17.47 0.83 11.20
CA SER A 63 -17.45 1.60 12.46
C SER A 63 -16.57 0.95 13.53
N ASN A 64 -16.52 -0.39 13.56
CA ASN A 64 -15.49 -1.15 14.25
C ASN A 64 -14.50 -1.79 13.25
N PRO A 65 -13.33 -1.18 13.01
CA PRO A 65 -12.39 -1.65 11.98
C PRO A 65 -11.74 -3.01 12.32
N ALA A 66 -11.85 -3.49 13.56
CA ALA A 66 -11.41 -4.84 13.92
C ALA A 66 -12.45 -5.92 13.56
N LEU A 67 -13.72 -5.53 13.39
CA LEU A 67 -14.84 -6.43 13.08
C LEU A 67 -15.84 -5.75 12.12
N PRO A 68 -15.51 -5.59 10.84
CA PRO A 68 -16.47 -5.12 9.83
C PRO A 68 -17.67 -6.08 9.69
N VAL A 69 -18.87 -5.54 9.48
CA VAL A 69 -20.13 -6.31 9.33
C VAL A 69 -20.90 -5.99 8.06
#